data_AF-R9JPP8-F1
#
_entry.id   AF-R9JPP8-F1
#
_cell.length_a   1.000
_cell.length_b   1.000
_cell.length_c   1.000
_cell.angle_alpha   90.00
_cell.angle_beta   90.00
_cell.angle_gamma   90.00
#
_symmetry.space_group_name_H-M   'P 1'
#
loop_
_entity.id
_entity.type
_entity.pdbx_description
1 polymer ?
#
loop_
_entity_poly.entity_id
_entity_poly.type
_entity_poly.pdbx_seq_one_letter_code
_entity_poly.pdbx_strand_id
1 'polypeptide(L)'
;MSSNTKIVVLRSKEIVYALVLLVVSVLIIMVAVSLFMPAKDAASPVPAQNAEETPEQMLPQTPSQTTPDTAPSATAPDGANQTSSTVTDTNTTARNIYVPGIYSSTLLLGTAHVELQVAVDKDHINSITLTNLDESVTTLYPLMSPTLSELSAVILAEQSIENVSYGEENRYTSMLLMQAITAALDKAAVSENADRPETGTLY
;
A
#
# COMPACT_ATOMS: atom_id res chain seq x y z
N MET A 1 -57.00 -8.44 -26.00
CA MET A 1 -55.90 -7.44 -26.14
C MET A 1 -54.73 -7.97 -25.33
N SER A 2 -53.70 -8.52 -26.00
CA SER A 2 -52.57 -9.23 -25.37
C SER A 2 -51.37 -8.29 -25.25
N SER A 3 -50.99 -7.92 -24.04
CA SER A 3 -49.82 -7.08 -23.77
C SER A 3 -48.54 -7.90 -23.93
N ASN A 4 -47.67 -7.45 -24.83
CA ASN A 4 -46.36 -8.03 -25.10
C ASN A 4 -45.29 -7.27 -24.31
N THR A 5 -45.14 -7.56 -23.01
CA THR A 5 -44.03 -6.96 -22.24
C THR A 5 -42.75 -7.69 -22.58
N LYS A 6 -42.00 -7.16 -23.55
CA LYS A 6 -40.63 -7.60 -23.83
C LYS A 6 -39.73 -7.13 -22.70
N ILE A 7 -39.41 -8.03 -21.78
CA ILE A 7 -38.33 -7.84 -20.83
C ILE A 7 -37.04 -7.97 -21.63
N VAL A 8 -36.46 -6.83 -22.00
CA VAL A 8 -35.23 -6.80 -22.74
C VAL A 8 -34.08 -6.94 -21.73
N VAL A 9 -33.40 -8.09 -21.73
CA VAL A 9 -32.17 -8.34 -20.96
C VAL A 9 -31.01 -7.59 -21.63
N LEU A 10 -31.13 -6.27 -21.76
CA LEU A 10 -29.94 -5.43 -21.93
C LEU A 10 -29.08 -5.60 -20.68
N ARG A 11 -27.77 -5.39 -20.80
CA ARG A 11 -26.82 -5.51 -19.68
C ARG A 11 -27.18 -4.49 -18.60
N SER A 12 -28.15 -4.83 -17.75
CA SER A 12 -28.75 -3.99 -16.72
C SER A 12 -27.70 -3.37 -15.82
N LYS A 13 -26.61 -4.11 -15.61
CA LYS A 13 -25.42 -3.68 -14.90
C LYS A 13 -24.73 -2.50 -15.61
N GLU A 14 -24.52 -2.54 -16.92
CA GLU A 14 -23.88 -1.45 -17.67
C GLU A 14 -24.76 -0.19 -17.77
N ILE A 15 -26.08 -0.34 -17.96
CA ILE A 15 -27.00 0.81 -18.04
C ILE A 15 -27.08 1.55 -16.70
N VAL A 16 -27.12 0.79 -15.59
CA VAL A 16 -27.13 1.38 -14.25
C VAL A 16 -25.83 2.15 -13.99
N TYR A 17 -24.67 1.58 -14.34
CA TYR A 17 -23.40 2.29 -14.17
C TYR A 17 -23.28 3.50 -15.09
N ALA A 18 -23.78 3.44 -16.33
CA ALA A 18 -23.78 4.57 -17.25
C ALA A 18 -24.62 5.76 -16.74
N LEU A 19 -25.79 5.48 -16.15
CA LEU A 19 -26.63 6.52 -15.55
C LEU A 19 -25.94 7.17 -14.34
N VAL A 20 -25.37 6.35 -13.44
CA VAL A 20 -24.68 6.83 -12.24
C VAL A 20 -23.43 7.64 -12.61
N LEU A 21 -22.62 7.16 -13.55
CA LEU A 21 -21.44 7.88 -14.01
C LEU A 21 -21.78 9.20 -14.70
N LEU A 22 -22.89 9.29 -15.44
CA LEU A 22 -23.32 10.55 -16.07
C LEU A 22 -23.58 11.62 -15.00
N VAL A 23 -24.30 11.27 -13.94
CA VAL A 23 -24.60 12.21 -12.84
C VAL A 23 -23.31 12.63 -12.11
N VAL A 24 -22.42 11.68 -11.81
CA VAL A 24 -21.13 11.95 -11.16
C VAL A 24 -20.22 12.83 -12.04
N SER A 25 -20.20 12.59 -13.36
CA SER A 25 -19.40 13.37 -14.30
C SER A 25 -19.82 14.85 -14.33
N VAL A 26 -21.13 15.12 -14.35
CA VAL A 26 -21.64 16.50 -14.30
C VAL A 26 -21.25 17.18 -12.98
N LEU A 27 -21.35 16.46 -11.85
CA LEU A 27 -20.96 16.99 -10.54
C LEU A 27 -19.46 17.33 -10.49
N ILE A 28 -18.60 16.46 -10.99
CA ILE A 28 -17.14 16.70 -11.04
C ILE A 28 -16.82 17.89 -11.95
N ILE A 29 -17.46 18.01 -13.11
CA ILE A 29 -17.25 19.16 -14.02
C ILE A 29 -17.67 20.47 -13.34
N MET A 30 -18.77 20.48 -12.59
CA MET A 30 -19.24 21.66 -11.87
C MET A 30 -18.21 22.13 -10.84
N VAL A 31 -17.65 21.20 -10.05
CA VAL A 31 -16.58 21.50 -9.07
C VAL A 31 -15.29 21.93 -9.76
N ALA A 32 -14.89 21.26 -10.84
CA ALA A 32 -13.69 21.60 -11.60
C ALA A 32 -13.78 23.02 -12.18
N VAL A 33 -14.95 23.43 -12.66
CA VAL A 33 -15.18 24.81 -13.11
C VAL A 33 -15.12 25.79 -11.95
N SER A 34 -15.68 25.48 -10.78
CA SER A 34 -15.54 26.34 -9.58
C SER A 34 -14.09 26.45 -9.07
N LEU A 35 -13.26 25.44 -9.30
CA LEU A 35 -11.84 25.44 -8.93
C LEU A 35 -10.96 26.18 -9.94
N PHE A 36 -11.32 26.13 -11.22
CA PHE A 36 -10.62 26.82 -12.30
C PHE A 36 -11.18 28.22 -12.64
N MET A 37 -12.29 28.63 -12.02
CA MET A 37 -12.74 30.01 -12.07
C MET A 37 -12.02 30.80 -10.97
N PRO A 38 -11.02 31.64 -11.32
CA PRO A 38 -10.45 32.56 -10.35
C PRO A 38 -11.57 33.49 -9.86
N ALA A 39 -11.70 33.62 -8.54
CA ALA A 39 -12.63 34.55 -7.93
C ALA A 39 -12.38 35.96 -8.50
N LYS A 40 -13.40 36.54 -9.13
CA LYS A 40 -13.35 37.89 -9.68
C LYS A 40 -13.49 38.90 -8.55
N ASP A 41 -12.37 39.35 -8.00
CA ASP A 41 -12.25 40.64 -7.33
C ASP A 41 -11.79 41.70 -8.34
N ALA A 42 -12.39 42.89 -8.24
CA ALA A 42 -12.21 44.00 -9.16
C ALA A 42 -11.01 44.90 -8.79
N ALA A 43 -10.22 45.25 -9.81
CA ALA A 43 -9.41 46.48 -10.02
C ALA A 43 -8.43 46.93 -8.91
N SER A 44 -7.11 46.68 -9.02
CA SER A 44 -6.04 47.47 -9.73
C SER A 44 -5.32 48.52 -8.83
N PRO A 45 -4.23 49.18 -9.27
CA PRO A 45 -2.83 48.81 -9.60
C PRO A 45 -1.84 49.46 -8.55
N VAL A 46 -0.50 49.43 -8.59
CA VAL A 46 0.51 50.20 -9.38
C VAL A 46 1.95 49.82 -8.85
N PRO A 47 3.11 50.31 -9.38
CA PRO A 47 4.02 49.66 -10.33
C PRO A 47 5.49 49.49 -9.82
N ALA A 48 6.35 49.00 -10.72
CA ALA A 48 7.79 48.77 -10.60
C ALA A 48 8.66 49.98 -10.20
N GLN A 49 9.82 49.71 -9.57
CA GLN A 49 11.04 50.51 -9.71
C GLN A 49 12.31 49.69 -9.45
N ASN A 50 13.24 49.80 -10.41
CA ASN A 50 14.55 49.14 -10.51
C ASN A 50 15.66 49.89 -9.73
N ALA A 51 16.87 49.32 -9.80
CA ALA A 51 18.22 49.87 -9.60
C ALA A 51 18.78 49.76 -8.17
N GLU A 52 19.68 48.79 -7.95
CA GLU A 52 21.16 48.93 -7.95
C GLU A 52 21.65 49.35 -6.56
N GLU A 53 22.52 48.59 -5.88
CA GLU A 53 23.97 48.78 -5.90
C GLU A 53 24.78 47.44 -5.74
N THR A 54 25.83 47.32 -6.56
CA THR A 54 27.03 46.43 -6.55
C THR A 54 28.24 47.42 -6.63
N PRO A 55 29.51 47.21 -6.18
CA PRO A 55 30.41 46.03 -6.27
C PRO A 55 31.26 45.80 -4.99
N GLU A 56 32.09 44.78 -4.74
CA GLU A 56 33.29 44.28 -5.44
C GLU A 56 33.58 42.81 -4.96
N GLN A 57 33.75 41.77 -5.80
CA GLN A 57 34.97 41.32 -6.51
C GLN A 57 36.06 40.76 -5.54
N MET A 58 36.75 39.61 -5.68
CA MET A 58 37.37 38.90 -6.82
C MET A 58 37.79 37.43 -6.47
N LEU A 59 37.88 36.59 -7.53
CA LEU A 59 38.34 35.19 -7.67
C LEU A 59 39.89 35.00 -7.67
N PRO A 60 40.49 33.76 -7.69
CA PRO A 60 40.63 32.83 -8.87
C PRO A 60 40.57 31.28 -8.56
N GLN A 61 39.77 30.43 -9.25
CA GLN A 61 39.96 29.58 -10.48
C GLN A 61 41.08 28.48 -10.46
N THR A 62 40.79 27.16 -10.40
CA THR A 62 40.57 26.07 -11.45
C THR A 62 41.88 25.35 -11.90
N PRO A 63 41.99 24.16 -12.58
CA PRO A 63 41.25 22.85 -12.72
C PRO A 63 42.15 21.59 -12.52
N SER A 64 41.63 20.33 -12.65
CA SER A 64 42.26 19.24 -13.46
C SER A 64 41.50 17.89 -13.48
N GLN A 65 41.35 17.32 -14.67
CA GLN A 65 41.00 15.91 -14.99
C GLN A 65 42.29 15.10 -15.32
N THR A 66 42.16 13.76 -15.44
CA THR A 66 42.90 12.78 -16.28
C THR A 66 43.67 11.67 -15.54
N THR A 67 43.30 10.41 -15.84
CA THR A 67 44.00 9.11 -15.67
C THR A 67 45.36 9.05 -16.43
N PRO A 68 46.36 8.19 -16.09
CA PRO A 68 46.41 6.79 -16.59
C PRO A 68 47.23 5.75 -15.76
N ASP A 69 46.85 4.47 -15.97
CA ASP A 69 47.57 3.18 -15.98
C ASP A 69 48.77 2.86 -15.06
N THR A 70 48.74 1.64 -14.49
CA THR A 70 49.66 0.51 -14.82
C THR A 70 49.38 -0.73 -13.95
N ALA A 71 48.91 -1.80 -14.57
CA ALA A 71 49.00 -3.19 -14.08
C ALA A 71 50.44 -3.73 -14.24
N PRO A 72 50.89 -4.81 -13.56
CA PRO A 72 50.57 -6.15 -14.11
C PRO A 72 50.56 -7.34 -13.13
N SER A 73 49.98 -8.43 -13.65
CA SER A 73 50.27 -9.87 -13.41
C SER A 73 49.30 -10.62 -12.50
N ALA A 74 48.88 -11.87 -12.78
CA ALA A 74 48.70 -12.71 -13.98
C ALA A 74 48.14 -14.07 -13.48
N THR A 75 47.35 -14.76 -14.32
CA THR A 75 47.17 -16.24 -14.38
C THR A 75 46.28 -16.90 -13.28
N ALA A 76 45.30 -17.78 -13.53
CA ALA A 76 44.91 -18.62 -14.67
C ALA A 76 43.40 -19.01 -14.60
N PRO A 77 42.84 -19.59 -15.69
CA PRO A 77 41.45 -20.04 -15.84
C PRO A 77 41.27 -21.56 -15.63
N ASP A 78 40.12 -22.02 -15.14
CA ASP A 78 39.45 -23.26 -15.62
C ASP A 78 38.09 -23.52 -14.93
N GLY A 79 37.19 -24.22 -15.64
CA GLY A 79 36.23 -25.13 -14.99
C GLY A 79 34.76 -24.70 -14.85
N ALA A 80 33.97 -24.97 -15.89
CA ALA A 80 32.59 -25.49 -15.90
C ALA A 80 31.72 -25.48 -14.61
N ASN A 81 30.51 -24.89 -14.69
CA ASN A 81 29.26 -25.68 -14.77
C ASN A 81 28.02 -24.80 -15.02
N GLN A 82 27.47 -24.86 -16.24
CA GLN A 82 26.07 -24.51 -16.50
C GLN A 82 25.27 -25.82 -16.58
N THR A 83 24.03 -25.79 -16.10
CA THR A 83 22.98 -26.81 -16.25
C THR A 83 22.90 -27.82 -15.11
N SER A 84 22.11 -27.46 -14.10
CA SER A 84 21.21 -28.42 -13.45
C SER A 84 19.86 -27.76 -13.30
N SER A 85 19.00 -28.03 -14.27
CA SER A 85 17.56 -27.93 -14.09
C SER A 85 17.17 -28.96 -13.04
N THR A 86 17.12 -28.54 -11.78
CA THR A 86 16.41 -29.31 -10.76
C THR A 86 14.93 -29.07 -10.99
N VAL A 87 14.30 -29.99 -11.69
CA VAL A 87 12.87 -30.26 -11.53
C VAL A 87 12.73 -30.73 -10.09
N THR A 88 12.32 -29.82 -9.20
CA THR A 88 11.81 -30.20 -7.88
C THR A 88 10.32 -30.36 -8.04
N ASP A 89 9.88 -31.59 -8.19
CA ASP A 89 8.55 -32.03 -7.80
C ASP A 89 8.37 -31.72 -6.31
N THR A 90 7.83 -30.55 -5.97
CA THR A 90 7.33 -30.29 -4.61
C THR A 90 5.98 -30.96 -4.49
N ASN A 91 6.00 -32.23 -4.08
CA ASN A 91 4.88 -32.80 -3.35
C ASN A 91 4.75 -32.04 -2.02
N THR A 92 4.00 -30.95 -2.05
CA THR A 92 3.65 -30.14 -0.88
C THR A 92 2.78 -30.98 0.04
N THR A 93 3.42 -31.66 1.00
CA THR A 93 2.76 -32.12 2.21
C THR A 93 2.19 -30.87 2.90
N ALA A 94 0.87 -30.66 2.75
CA ALA A 94 0.14 -29.55 3.33
C ALA A 94 0.37 -29.53 4.85
N ARG A 95 1.24 -28.62 5.31
CA ARG A 95 1.40 -28.33 6.73
C ARG A 95 0.26 -27.39 7.10
N ASN A 96 -0.71 -27.89 7.86
CA ASN A 96 -1.71 -27.02 8.50
C ASN A 96 -0.99 -26.22 9.60
N ILE A 97 -0.54 -25.02 9.26
CA ILE A 97 0.12 -24.07 10.16
C ILE A 97 -0.92 -23.13 10.78
N TYR A 98 -1.98 -22.83 10.02
CA TYR A 98 -3.08 -21.97 10.43
C TYR A 98 -4.44 -22.68 10.34
N VAL A 99 -5.40 -22.20 11.13
CA VAL A 99 -6.82 -22.50 10.98
C VAL A 99 -7.42 -21.52 9.97
N PRO A 100 -7.99 -21.99 8.84
CA PRO A 100 -8.54 -21.09 7.82
C PRO A 100 -9.62 -20.17 8.38
N GLY A 101 -9.53 -18.88 8.08
CA GLY A 101 -10.45 -17.89 8.61
C GLY A 101 -9.96 -16.45 8.45
N ILE A 102 -10.75 -15.53 8.99
CA ILE A 102 -10.40 -14.11 9.09
C ILE A 102 -10.17 -13.79 10.56
N TYR A 103 -8.99 -13.29 10.88
CA TYR A 103 -8.59 -12.95 12.23
C TYR A 103 -8.39 -11.45 12.35
N SER A 104 -8.94 -10.89 13.42
CA SER A 104 -8.93 -9.44 13.63
C SER A 104 -8.11 -9.04 14.85
N SER A 105 -7.44 -7.90 14.75
CA SER A 105 -6.71 -7.26 15.85
C SER A 105 -7.05 -5.77 15.89
N THR A 106 -7.34 -5.25 17.07
CA THR A 106 -7.76 -3.85 17.25
C THR A 106 -6.54 -2.97 17.53
N LEU A 107 -6.45 -1.85 16.82
CA LEU A 107 -5.46 -0.80 17.02
C LEU A 107 -6.16 0.47 17.54
N LEU A 108 -5.57 1.06 18.58
CA LEU A 108 -6.04 2.33 19.15
C LEU A 108 -5.20 3.47 18.58
N LEU A 109 -5.84 4.34 17.79
CA LEU A 109 -5.22 5.53 17.21
C LEU A 109 -5.90 6.76 17.80
N GLY A 110 -5.32 7.27 18.89
CA GLY A 110 -5.93 8.34 19.67
C GLY A 110 -7.25 7.87 20.30
N THR A 111 -8.38 8.34 19.80
CA THR A 111 -9.72 7.90 20.22
C THR A 111 -10.42 6.99 19.20
N ALA A 112 -9.77 6.71 18.07
CA ALA A 112 -10.33 5.86 17.03
C ALA A 112 -9.96 4.39 17.25
N HIS A 113 -10.93 3.52 16.97
CA HIS A 113 -10.77 2.07 17.00
C HIS A 113 -10.67 1.55 15.57
N VAL A 114 -9.47 1.16 15.18
CA VAL A 114 -9.19 0.64 13.85
C VAL A 114 -9.00 -0.87 13.96
N GLU A 115 -9.52 -1.64 13.01
CA GLU A 115 -9.39 -3.10 13.02
C GLU A 115 -8.52 -3.56 11.86
N LEU A 116 -7.46 -4.29 12.18
CA LEU A 116 -6.64 -5.02 11.22
C LEU A 116 -7.20 -6.43 11.05
N GLN A 117 -7.51 -6.80 9.81
CA GLN A 117 -7.99 -8.13 9.45
C GLN A 117 -6.95 -8.88 8.62
N VAL A 118 -6.68 -10.11 9.01
CA VAL A 118 -5.78 -11.03 8.31
C VAL A 118 -6.59 -12.25 7.89
N ALA A 119 -6.68 -12.48 6.58
CA ALA A 119 -7.30 -13.67 6.01
C ALA A 119 -6.22 -14.73 5.75
N VAL A 120 -6.44 -15.94 6.23
CA VAL A 120 -5.49 -17.05 6.09
C VAL A 120 -6.20 -18.32 5.63
N ASP A 121 -5.46 -19.16 4.93
CA ASP A 121 -5.80 -20.55 4.65
C ASP A 121 -5.01 -21.48 5.57
N LYS A 122 -4.93 -22.79 5.26
CA LYS A 122 -4.26 -23.77 6.13
C LYS A 122 -2.76 -23.53 6.26
N ASP A 123 -2.15 -22.98 5.21
CA ASP A 123 -0.71 -22.90 5.02
C ASP A 123 -0.23 -21.54 4.51
N HIS A 124 -1.14 -20.61 4.17
CA HIS A 124 -0.80 -19.32 3.58
C HIS A 124 -1.61 -18.17 4.17
N ILE A 125 -1.01 -16.98 4.18
CA ILE A 125 -1.68 -15.70 4.40
C ILE A 125 -2.17 -15.20 3.03
N ASN A 126 -3.45 -14.86 2.95
CA ASN A 126 -4.10 -14.42 1.71
C ASN A 126 -4.17 -12.90 1.58
N SER A 127 -4.51 -12.21 2.66
CA SER A 127 -4.64 -10.76 2.65
C SER A 127 -4.55 -10.15 4.03
N ILE A 128 -4.03 -8.93 4.09
CA ILE A 128 -3.99 -8.11 5.30
C ILE A 128 -4.65 -6.78 4.96
N THR A 129 -5.67 -6.38 5.71
CA THR A 129 -6.45 -5.17 5.45
C THR A 129 -6.75 -4.42 6.73
N LEU A 130 -6.98 -3.11 6.59
CA LEU A 130 -7.40 -2.23 7.66
C LEU A 130 -8.87 -1.85 7.45
N THR A 131 -9.67 -1.93 8.49
CA THR A 131 -11.10 -1.66 8.50
C THR A 131 -11.45 -0.70 9.64
N ASN A 132 -12.62 -0.08 9.57
CA ASN A 132 -12.98 1.05 10.44
C ASN A 132 -11.99 2.23 10.35
N LEU A 133 -11.44 2.46 9.15
CA LEU A 133 -10.59 3.61 8.88
C LEU A 133 -11.44 4.74 8.29
N ASP A 134 -11.79 5.71 9.13
CA ASP A 134 -12.54 6.89 8.71
C ASP A 134 -11.63 8.02 8.18
N GLU A 135 -12.25 9.03 7.58
CA GLU A 135 -11.55 10.14 6.90
C GLU A 135 -10.65 10.90 7.88
N SER A 136 -11.10 11.10 9.12
CA SER A 136 -10.32 11.74 10.17
C SER A 136 -9.03 10.97 10.49
N VAL A 137 -9.12 9.65 10.69
CA VAL A 137 -7.92 8.83 10.94
C VAL A 137 -7.01 8.81 9.71
N THR A 138 -7.58 8.75 8.51
CA THR A 138 -6.79 8.78 7.27
C THR A 138 -6.00 10.09 7.11
N THR A 139 -6.61 11.23 7.45
CA THR A 139 -5.94 12.54 7.40
C THR A 139 -4.88 12.71 8.49
N LEU A 140 -5.11 12.17 9.68
CA LEU A 140 -4.19 12.28 10.82
C LEU A 140 -3.07 11.23 10.81
N TYR A 141 -3.32 10.08 10.19
CA TYR A 141 -2.40 8.95 10.11
C TYR A 141 -2.22 8.48 8.65
N PRO A 142 -1.80 9.36 7.73
CA PRO A 142 -1.78 9.08 6.28
C PRO A 142 -0.82 7.95 5.90
N LEU A 143 0.15 7.67 6.75
CA LEU A 143 1.17 6.65 6.50
C LEU A 143 0.70 5.23 6.82
N MET A 144 -0.42 5.04 7.53
CA MET A 144 -0.89 3.70 7.91
C MET A 144 -1.21 2.81 6.71
N SER A 145 -1.97 3.34 5.75
CA SER A 145 -2.35 2.58 4.55
C SER A 145 -1.16 2.24 3.64
N PRO A 146 -0.26 3.19 3.27
CA PRO A 146 0.89 2.85 2.43
C PRO A 146 1.87 1.90 3.12
N THR A 147 2.13 2.09 4.43
CA THR A 147 3.00 1.18 5.19
C THR A 147 2.43 -0.22 5.30
N LEU A 148 1.11 -0.34 5.53
CA LEU A 148 0.45 -1.64 5.53
C LEU A 148 0.55 -2.31 4.15
N SER A 149 0.37 -1.55 3.07
CA SER A 149 0.50 -2.08 1.72
C SER A 149 1.90 -2.64 1.47
N GLU A 150 2.96 -1.92 1.85
CA GLU A 150 4.35 -2.37 1.73
C GLU A 150 4.60 -3.65 2.55
N LEU A 151 4.20 -3.65 3.82
CA LEU A 151 4.35 -4.82 4.70
C LEU A 151 3.57 -6.02 4.17
N SER A 152 2.34 -5.80 3.70
CA SER A 152 1.50 -6.87 3.15
C SER A 152 2.14 -7.49 1.91
N ALA A 153 2.75 -6.70 1.03
CA ALA A 153 3.43 -7.22 -0.15
C ALA A 153 4.60 -8.13 0.22
N VAL A 154 5.41 -7.74 1.21
CA VAL A 154 6.53 -8.55 1.71
C VAL A 154 6.04 -9.82 2.39
N ILE A 155 5.07 -9.72 3.30
CA ILE A 155 4.54 -10.86 4.06
C ILE A 155 3.85 -11.86 3.13
N LEU A 156 3.11 -11.40 2.12
CA LEU A 156 2.46 -12.29 1.15
C LEU A 156 3.47 -12.95 0.21
N ALA A 157 4.61 -12.32 -0.08
CA ALA A 157 5.66 -12.89 -0.89
C ALA A 157 6.51 -13.92 -0.12
N GLU A 158 6.88 -13.62 1.12
CA GLU A 158 7.73 -14.46 1.94
C GLU A 158 6.96 -15.50 2.76
N GLN A 159 5.63 -15.32 2.90
CA GLN A 159 4.75 -16.15 3.73
C GLN A 159 5.27 -16.32 5.17
N SER A 160 6.00 -15.31 5.63
CA SER A 160 6.65 -15.25 6.93
C SER A 160 6.50 -13.85 7.52
N ILE A 161 6.38 -13.80 8.84
CA ILE A 161 6.50 -12.58 9.64
C ILE A 161 7.83 -12.53 10.40
N GLU A 162 8.57 -13.64 10.40
CA GLU A 162 9.88 -13.74 11.03
C GLU A 162 10.90 -13.16 10.07
N ASN A 163 11.45 -11.99 10.42
CA ASN A 163 12.47 -11.23 9.68
C ASN A 163 11.99 -10.27 8.57
N VAL A 164 10.75 -9.79 8.64
CA VAL A 164 10.30 -8.70 7.76
C VAL A 164 11.11 -7.42 8.06
N SER A 165 11.91 -6.99 7.08
CA SER A 165 12.68 -5.75 7.15
C SER A 165 11.84 -4.57 6.65
N TYR A 166 11.90 -3.45 7.37
CA TYR A 166 11.20 -2.22 7.00
C TYR A 166 12.10 -0.99 7.24
N GLY A 167 11.94 0.01 6.38
CA GLY A 167 12.72 1.25 6.38
C GLY A 167 12.52 2.07 7.67
N GLU A 168 13.52 2.89 8.00
CA GLU A 168 13.48 3.71 9.21
C GLU A 168 12.48 4.87 9.12
N GLU A 169 12.09 5.29 7.91
CA GLU A 169 11.13 6.39 7.71
C GLU A 169 9.77 6.15 8.36
N ASN A 170 9.34 4.88 8.48
CA ASN A 170 8.00 4.50 8.96
C ASN A 170 8.05 3.58 10.19
N ARG A 171 9.18 3.53 10.89
CA ARG A 171 9.50 2.52 11.91
C ARG A 171 8.41 2.31 12.96
N TYR A 172 7.85 3.39 13.51
CA TYR A 172 6.81 3.30 14.53
C TYR A 172 5.51 2.68 13.98
N THR A 173 5.07 3.15 12.81
CA THR A 173 3.90 2.64 12.11
C THR A 173 4.07 1.17 11.74
N SER A 174 5.23 0.80 11.20
CA SER A 174 5.55 -0.58 10.84
C SER A 174 5.59 -1.49 12.05
N MET A 175 6.16 -1.05 13.17
CA MET A 175 6.18 -1.80 14.42
C MET A 175 4.76 -2.05 14.95
N LEU A 176 3.92 -1.02 14.97
CA LEU A 176 2.53 -1.11 15.43
C LEU A 176 1.72 -2.07 14.55
N LEU A 177 1.84 -1.94 13.23
CA LEU A 177 1.17 -2.83 12.27
C LEU A 177 1.68 -4.26 12.39
N MET A 178 3.00 -4.46 12.51
CA MET A 178 3.59 -5.79 12.69
C MET A 178 3.08 -6.45 13.96
N GLN A 179 3.03 -5.72 15.09
CA GLN A 179 2.47 -6.23 16.34
C GLN A 179 1.01 -6.67 16.17
N ALA A 180 0.20 -5.87 15.45
CA ALA A 180 -1.19 -6.21 15.20
C ALA A 180 -1.35 -7.42 14.26
N ILE A 181 -0.52 -7.54 13.22
CA ILE A 181 -0.47 -8.68 12.30
C ILE A 181 -0.09 -9.95 13.06
N THR A 182 0.97 -9.90 13.87
CA THR A 182 1.39 -11.02 14.72
C THR A 182 0.27 -11.43 15.67
N ALA A 183 -0.40 -10.48 16.33
CA ALA A 183 -1.50 -10.78 17.23
C ALA A 183 -2.73 -11.39 16.52
N ALA A 184 -2.96 -11.07 15.25
CA ALA A 184 -4.00 -11.69 14.45
C ALA A 184 -3.60 -13.12 14.01
N LEU A 185 -2.34 -13.32 13.60
CA LEU A 185 -1.82 -14.62 13.19
C LEU A 185 -1.62 -15.60 14.34
N ASP A 186 -1.33 -15.12 15.54
CA ASP A 186 -1.26 -15.94 16.76
C ASP A 186 -2.61 -16.61 17.05
N LYS A 187 -3.72 -15.87 16.88
CA LYS A 187 -5.09 -16.43 16.96
C LYS A 187 -5.38 -17.45 15.85
N ALA A 188 -4.69 -17.32 14.72
CA ALA A 188 -4.83 -18.21 13.59
C ALA A 188 -3.97 -19.47 13.69
N ALA A 189 -2.91 -19.45 14.50
CA ALA A 189 -2.01 -20.57 14.66
C ALA A 189 -2.76 -21.81 15.20
N VAL A 190 -2.34 -22.99 14.77
CA VAL A 190 -3.01 -24.27 15.10
C VAL A 190 -2.90 -24.66 16.59
N SER A 191 -2.22 -23.86 17.41
CA SER A 191 -2.17 -24.02 18.86
C SER A 191 -3.17 -23.06 19.50
N GLU A 192 -4.22 -23.58 20.15
CA GLU A 192 -5.13 -22.83 21.04
C GLU A 192 -6.33 -22.09 20.40
N ASN A 193 -6.97 -22.68 19.38
CA ASN A 193 -8.34 -22.26 18.99
C ASN A 193 -9.39 -23.40 19.07
N ALA A 194 -9.02 -24.52 19.72
CA ALA A 194 -9.88 -25.71 19.84
C ALA A 194 -10.76 -25.75 21.10
N ASP A 195 -10.64 -24.79 22.05
CA ASP A 195 -11.28 -24.91 23.37
C ASP A 195 -11.92 -23.61 23.92
N ARG A 196 -12.17 -22.59 23.09
CA ARG A 196 -13.02 -21.47 23.52
C ARG A 196 -14.43 -21.65 22.95
N PRO A 197 -15.41 -22.07 23.76
CA PRO A 197 -16.80 -21.87 23.37
C PRO A 197 -17.00 -20.37 23.20
N GLU A 198 -17.24 -19.97 21.96
CA GLU A 198 -17.93 -18.75 21.56
C GLU A 198 -18.98 -18.44 22.61
N THR A 199 -18.67 -17.57 23.56
CA THR A 199 -19.63 -17.15 24.57
C THR A 199 -20.52 -16.17 23.86
N GLY A 200 -21.51 -16.75 23.16
CA GLY A 200 -22.56 -16.02 22.48
C GLY A 200 -23.11 -15.00 23.45
N THR A 201 -22.99 -13.74 23.05
CA THR A 201 -23.79 -12.66 23.63
C THR A 201 -25.24 -12.96 23.25
N LEU A 202 -25.90 -13.75 24.08
CA LEU A 202 -27.35 -13.86 24.15
C LEU A 202 -27.80 -13.05 25.36
N TYR A 203 -28.60 -12.03 25.05
CA TYR A 203 -29.29 -11.04 25.90
C TYR A 203 -28.48 -9.83 26.38
#